data_AF-A0A7W1HGG9-F1
#
_entry.id   AF-A0A7W1HGG9-F1
#
_cell.length_a   1.000
_cell.length_b   1.000
_cell.length_c   1.000
_cell.angle_alpha   90.00
_cell.angle_beta   90.00
_cell.angle_gamma   90.00
#
_symmetry.space_group_name_H-M   'P 1'
#
loop_
_entity.id
_entity.type
_entity.pdbx_description
1 polymer ?
#
loop_
_entity_poly.entity_id
_entity_poly.type
_entity_poly.pdbx_seq_one_letter_code
_entity_poly.pdbx_strand_id
1 'polypeptide(L)'
;MKSKKRVLKYFGKRDWFDEEAIEKMLAYENSGFSLDASVRIHSWDRDGLERLIRYCARPCFASENLRWNGRWLIYRLSKPTHTGQTFIQLEPLEF
;
A
#
# COMPACT_ATOMS: atom_id res chain seq x y z
N MET A 1 1.49 19.32 -5.62
CA MET A 1 2.95 19.18 -5.45
C MET A 1 3.52 19.53 -4.05
N LYS A 2 2.75 20.10 -3.10
CA LYS A 2 3.23 20.39 -1.72
C LYS A 2 3.13 19.20 -0.74
N SER A 3 2.27 18.22 -1.02
CA SER A 3 1.98 17.10 -0.11
C SER A 3 3.12 16.06 -0.05
N LYS A 4 3.72 15.69 -1.20
CA LYS A 4 4.84 14.72 -1.32
C LYS A 4 6.03 15.10 -0.42
N LYS A 5 6.53 16.34 -0.54
CA LYS A 5 7.66 16.84 0.27
C LYS A 5 7.39 16.77 1.76
N ARG A 6 6.16 17.07 2.19
CA ARG A 6 5.77 17.03 3.61
C ARG A 6 5.72 15.59 4.15
N VAL A 7 5.21 14.66 3.35
CA VAL A 7 5.15 13.24 3.73
C VAL A 7 6.54 12.62 3.81
N LEU A 8 7.41 12.84 2.82
CA LEU A 8 8.77 12.31 2.85
C LEU A 8 9.59 12.91 4.01
N LYS A 9 9.44 14.21 4.28
CA LYS A 9 10.05 14.84 5.47
C LYS A 9 9.52 14.25 6.78
N TYR A 10 8.23 13.88 6.85
CA TYR A 10 7.68 13.20 8.01
C TYR A 10 8.27 11.80 8.17
N PHE A 11 8.48 11.05 7.09
CA PHE A 11 9.11 9.73 7.15
C PHE A 11 10.57 9.81 7.60
N GLY A 12 11.34 10.80 7.12
CA GLY A 12 12.70 11.03 7.60
C GLY A 12 12.74 11.36 9.09
N LYS A 13 11.81 12.19 9.58
CA LYS A 13 11.67 12.46 11.02
C LYS A 13 11.31 11.23 11.87
N ARG A 14 10.85 10.14 11.25
CA ARG A 14 10.48 8.89 11.91
C ARG A 14 11.53 7.79 11.71
N ASP A 15 12.66 8.12 11.07
CA ASP A 15 13.72 7.19 10.70
C ASP A 15 13.22 5.99 9.87
N TRP A 16 12.13 6.18 9.11
CA TRP A 16 11.59 5.14 8.21
C TRP A 16 12.33 5.08 6.87
N PHE A 17 12.96 6.18 6.47
CA PHE A 17 13.82 6.30 5.30
C PHE A 17 15.03 7.16 5.66
N ASP A 18 16.19 6.79 5.13
CA ASP A 18 17.39 7.63 5.21
C ASP A 18 17.30 8.85 4.27
N GLU A 19 18.23 9.78 4.46
CA GLU A 19 18.24 11.05 3.74
C GLU A 19 18.47 10.83 2.23
N GLU A 20 19.29 9.86 1.86
CA GLU A 20 19.56 9.48 0.47
C GLU A 20 18.31 8.91 -0.24
N ALA A 21 17.56 8.01 0.42
CA ALA A 21 16.30 7.49 -0.12
C ALA A 21 15.26 8.60 -0.28
N ILE A 22 15.20 9.56 0.65
CA ILE A 22 14.29 10.70 0.56
C ILE A 22 14.64 11.60 -0.64
N GLU A 23 15.90 11.94 -0.83
CA GLU A 23 16.35 12.74 -1.97
C GLU A 23 16.06 12.05 -3.31
N LYS A 24 16.35 10.75 -3.40
CA LYS A 24 16.04 9.94 -4.58
C LYS A 24 14.55 9.89 -4.86
N MET A 25 13.71 9.69 -3.84
CA MET A 25 12.25 9.71 -3.99
C MET A 25 11.72 11.09 -4.40
N LEU A 26 12.35 12.17 -3.94
CA LEU A 26 12.01 13.54 -4.33
C LEU A 26 12.31 13.80 -5.81
N ALA A 27 13.42 13.25 -6.32
CA ALA A 27 13.85 13.37 -7.71
C ALA A 27 12.96 12.60 -8.70
N TYR A 28 12.17 11.62 -8.25
CA TYR A 28 11.21 10.93 -9.13
C TYR A 28 10.18 11.90 -9.71
N GLU A 29 10.19 12.01 -11.03
CA GLU A 29 9.23 12.76 -11.83
C GLU A 29 7.79 12.33 -11.54
N ASN A 30 7.58 11.02 -11.35
CA ASN A 30 6.35 10.42 -10.87
C ASN A 30 6.62 9.67 -9.56
N SER A 31 6.03 10.10 -8.44
CA SER A 31 6.25 9.49 -7.11
C SER A 31 5.68 8.08 -6.92
N GLY A 32 5.12 7.46 -7.97
CA GLY A 32 4.41 6.18 -7.88
C GLY A 32 3.05 6.26 -7.15
N PHE A 33 2.74 7.37 -6.50
CA PHE A 33 1.43 7.64 -5.89
C PHE A 33 1.09 9.14 -5.96
N SER A 34 -0.20 9.43 -6.13
CA SER A 34 -0.76 10.78 -5.97
C SER A 34 -1.38 10.87 -4.59
N LEU A 35 -0.95 11.85 -3.80
CA LEU A 35 -1.51 12.12 -2.48
C LEU A 35 -2.45 13.32 -2.55
N ASP A 36 -3.75 13.04 -2.60
CA ASP A 36 -4.77 14.03 -2.32
C ASP A 36 -5.00 14.11 -0.81
N ALA A 37 -4.68 15.27 -0.24
CA ALA A 37 -4.85 15.55 1.19
C ALA A 37 -6.09 16.42 1.46
N SER A 38 -6.97 16.60 0.47
CA SER A 38 -8.23 17.33 0.62
C SER A 38 -9.24 16.56 1.48
N VAL A 39 -9.16 15.23 1.48
CA VAL A 39 -10.01 14.36 2.30
C VAL A 39 -9.36 14.17 3.67
N ARG A 40 -10.07 14.58 4.72
CA ARG A 40 -9.68 14.39 6.12
C ARG A 40 -10.83 13.75 6.89
N ILE A 41 -10.51 12.76 7.70
CA ILE A 41 -11.43 12.19 8.70
C ILE A 41 -11.11 12.87 10.03
N HIS A 42 -12.10 13.52 10.63
CA HIS A 42 -11.95 14.17 11.93
C HIS A 42 -12.06 13.14 13.06
N SER A 43 -11.49 13.43 14.23
CA SER A 43 -11.51 12.50 15.37
C SER A 43 -12.92 12.25 15.91
N TRP A 44 -13.85 13.19 15.70
CA TRP A 44 -15.26 13.07 16.08
C TRP A 44 -16.16 12.47 14.98
N ASP A 45 -15.63 12.27 13.77
CA ASP A 45 -16.38 11.69 12.64
C ASP A 45 -16.39 10.16 12.78
N ARG A 46 -17.38 9.63 13.50
CA ARG A 46 -17.50 8.20 13.80
C ARG A 46 -17.71 7.36 12.54
N ASP A 47 -18.50 7.84 11.59
CA ASP A 47 -18.79 7.14 10.34
C ASP A 47 -17.55 7.08 9.45
N GLY A 48 -16.80 8.19 9.36
CA GLY A 48 -15.53 8.25 8.64
C GLY A 48 -14.49 7.31 9.24
N LEU A 49 -14.34 7.28 10.57
CA LEU A 49 -13.42 6.38 11.27
C LEU A 49 -13.82 4.91 11.10
N GLU A 50 -15.10 4.58 11.19
CA GLU A 50 -15.58 3.22 10.94
C GLU A 50 -15.24 2.77 9.52
N ARG A 51 -15.50 3.62 8.52
CA ARG A 51 -15.15 3.33 7.13
C ARG A 51 -13.65 3.08 6.96
N LEU A 52 -12.80 3.87 7.64
CA LEU A 52 -11.35 3.69 7.62
C LEU A 52 -10.94 2.34 8.23
N ILE A 53 -11.49 1.97 9.39
CA ILE A 53 -11.17 0.70 10.06
C ILE A 53 -11.63 -0.47 9.19
N ARG A 54 -12.84 -0.43 8.62
CA ARG A 54 -13.33 -1.44 7.68
C ARG A 54 -12.43 -1.58 6.45
N TYR A 55 -11.92 -0.45 5.94
CA TYR A 55 -10.97 -0.46 4.85
C TYR A 55 -9.65 -1.14 5.25
N CYS A 56 -9.08 -0.81 6.41
CA CYS A 56 -7.86 -1.44 6.92
C CYS A 56 -8.02 -2.94 7.22
N ALA A 57 -9.23 -3.38 7.60
CA ALA A 57 -9.54 -4.78 7.83
C ALA A 57 -9.87 -5.56 6.55
N ARG A 58 -10.00 -4.89 5.39
CA ARG A 58 -10.27 -5.57 4.12
C ARG A 58 -9.04 -6.39 3.72
N PRO A 59 -9.19 -7.69 3.42
CA PRO A 59 -8.08 -8.49 2.92
C PRO A 59 -7.42 -7.82 1.71
N CYS A 60 -6.09 -7.76 1.71
CA CYS A 60 -5.30 -7.21 0.60
C CYS A 60 -5.44 -8.03 -0.70
N PHE A 61 -6.05 -9.22 -0.61
CA PHE A 61 -6.24 -10.14 -1.73
C PHE A 61 -7.70 -10.20 -2.17
N ALA A 62 -7.91 -10.13 -3.48
CA ALA A 62 -9.19 -10.46 -4.09
C ALA A 62 -9.41 -11.98 -4.02
N SER A 63 -10.43 -12.41 -3.29
CA SER A 63 -10.73 -13.83 -3.04
C SER A 63 -10.87 -14.66 -4.33
N GLU A 64 -11.44 -14.06 -5.38
CA GLU A 64 -11.65 -14.69 -6.68
C GLU A 64 -10.36 -15.04 -7.42
N ASN A 65 -9.24 -14.40 -7.05
CA ASN A 65 -7.90 -14.64 -7.62
C ASN A 65 -7.05 -15.59 -6.76
N LEU A 66 -7.56 -16.03 -5.61
CA LEU A 66 -6.88 -16.90 -4.67
C LEU A 66 -7.22 -18.37 -4.97
N ARG A 67 -6.22 -19.24 -5.02
CA ARG A 67 -6.39 -20.69 -5.26
C ARG A 67 -5.46 -21.48 -4.36
N TRP A 68 -5.95 -22.57 -3.78
CA TRP A 68 -5.11 -23.53 -3.09
C TRP A 68 -4.30 -24.36 -4.10
N ASN A 69 -3.04 -24.65 -3.77
CA ASN A 69 -2.16 -25.54 -4.50
C ASN A 69 -1.37 -26.40 -3.51
N GLY A 70 -1.98 -27.51 -3.07
CA GLY A 70 -1.43 -28.33 -1.98
C GLY A 70 -1.34 -27.53 -0.69
N ARG A 71 -0.14 -27.49 -0.09
CA ARG A 71 0.12 -26.68 1.13
C ARG A 71 0.26 -25.18 0.88
N TRP A 72 0.28 -24.76 -0.38
CA TRP A 72 0.54 -23.37 -0.77
C TRP A 72 -0.73 -22.68 -1.24
N LEU A 73 -0.70 -21.36 -1.20
CA LEU A 73 -1.75 -20.51 -1.73
C LEU A 73 -1.21 -19.73 -2.92
N ILE A 74 -1.86 -19.82 -4.07
CA ILE A 74 -1.51 -19.07 -5.28
C ILE A 74 -2.45 -17.89 -5.42
N TYR A 75 -1.90 -16.69 -5.58
CA TYR A 75 -2.66 -15.49 -5.93
C TYR A 75 -2.34 -15.08 -7.37
N ARG A 76 -3.35 -15.08 -8.23
CA ARG A 76 -3.23 -14.63 -9.62
C ARG A 76 -3.29 -13.09 -9.68
N LEU A 77 -2.29 -12.49 -10.32
CA LEU A 77 -2.25 -11.06 -10.55
C LEU A 77 -3.19 -10.69 -11.69
N SER A 78 -4.01 -9.65 -11.50
CA SER A 78 -4.89 -9.13 -12.55
C SER A 78 -4.14 -8.55 -13.75
N LYS A 79 -2.88 -8.17 -13.56
CA LYS A 79 -1.96 -7.69 -14.61
C LYS A 79 -0.58 -8.31 -14.38
N PRO A 80 0.17 -8.64 -15.44
CA PRO A 80 1.55 -9.09 -15.31
C PRO A 80 2.43 -8.04 -14.63
N THR A 81 3.44 -8.48 -13.88
CA THR A 81 4.51 -7.59 -13.38
C THR A 81 5.40 -7.11 -14.53
N HIS A 82 6.32 -6.19 -14.25
CA HIS A 82 7.36 -5.76 -15.19
C HIS A 82 8.26 -6.91 -15.69
N THR A 83 8.34 -8.02 -14.94
CA THR A 83 9.06 -9.24 -15.33
C THR A 83 8.18 -10.28 -16.06
N GLY A 84 6.90 -9.97 -16.29
CA GLY A 84 5.94 -10.90 -16.91
C GLY A 84 5.32 -11.91 -15.94
N GLN A 85 5.62 -11.85 -14.64
CA GLN A 85 5.03 -12.74 -13.64
C GLN A 85 3.51 -12.49 -13.53
N THR A 86 2.71 -13.56 -13.52
CA THR A 86 1.24 -13.49 -13.48
C THR A 86 0.63 -14.06 -12.20
N PHE A 87 1.44 -14.66 -11.33
CA PHE A 87 0.99 -15.19 -10.04
C PHE A 87 2.10 -15.12 -8.99
N ILE A 88 1.70 -15.10 -7.73
CA ILE A 88 2.58 -15.19 -6.56
C ILE A 88 2.18 -16.40 -5.72
N GLN A 89 3.17 -17.08 -5.15
CA GLN A 89 2.94 -18.16 -4.18
C GLN A 89 3.08 -17.57 -2.77
N LEU A 90 2.14 -17.92 -1.92
CA LEU A 90 2.04 -17.48 -0.54
C LEU A 90 2.10 -18.70 0.38
N GLU A 91 2.78 -18.56 1.50
CA GLU A 91 2.58 -19.44 2.64
C GLU A 91 1.26 -19.05 3.30
N PRO A 92 0.31 -19.98 3.46
CA PRO A 92 -0.82 -19.74 4.34
C PRO A 92 -0.24 -19.56 5.75
N LEU A 93 -0.17 -18.32 6.23
CA LEU A 93 0.10 -18.09 7.64
C LEU A 93 -1.02 -18.78 8.43
N GLU A 94 -0.65 -19.62 9.38
CA GLU A 94 -1.61 -20.14 10.35
C GLU A 94 -2.25 -18.93 11.04
N PHE A 95 -3.58 -18.82 10.93
CA PHE A 95 -4.37 -17.72 11.47
C PHE A 95 -4.45 -17.77 13.00
#